data_AF-A0A1E5JUM8-F1
#
_entry.id   AF-A0A1E5JUM8-F1
#
_cell.length_a   1.000
_cell.length_b   1.000
_cell.length_c   1.000
_cell.angle_alpha   90.00
_cell.angle_beta   90.00
_cell.angle_gamma   90.00
#
_symmetry.space_group_name_H-M   'P 1'
#
loop_
_entity.id
_entity.type
_entity.pdbx_description
1 polymer ?
#
loop_
_entity_poly.entity_id
_entity_poly.type
_entity_poly.pdbx_seq_one_letter_code
_entity_poly.pdbx_strand_id
1 'polypeptide(L)' 'MFVILSQMGVVSGEYGTVESYKHKKNEIQDWKNERSKILVNFAKQYENYLIKNIDYEKKRADETIEIRKLDFDSREDQ' A
#
# COMPACT_ATOMS: atom_id res chain seq x y z
N MET A 1 -0.48 -13.89 12.79
CA MET A 1 -0.93 -14.17 11.41
C MET A 1 -0.79 -12.94 10.50
N PHE A 2 -1.35 -11.77 10.84
CA PHE A 2 -1.16 -10.54 10.06
C PHE A 2 0.31 -10.16 9.83
N VAL A 3 1.20 -10.41 10.81
CA VAL A 3 2.63 -10.06 10.75
C VAL A 3 3.38 -10.69 9.55
N ILE A 4 3.03 -11.92 9.16
CA ILE A 4 3.67 -12.57 8.01
C ILE A 4 3.16 -11.95 6.70
N LEU A 5 1.86 -11.70 6.63
CA LEU A 5 1.22 -11.14 5.43
C LEU A 5 1.49 -9.64 5.26
N SER A 6 1.87 -8.93 6.32
CA SER A 6 2.29 -7.52 6.27
C SER A 6 3.73 -7.35 5.80
N GLN A 7 4.54 -8.42 5.71
CA GLN A 7 5.88 -8.30 5.14
C GLN A 7 5.79 -7.97 3.65
N MET A 8 6.60 -6.98 3.25
CA MET A 8 6.79 -6.59 1.86
C MET A 8 8.21 -6.97 1.45
N GLY A 9 8.38 -7.34 0.18
CA GLY A 9 9.70 -7.53 -0.41
C GLY A 9 10.41 -6.20 -0.64
N VAL A 10 11.48 -6.21 -1.43
CA VAL A 10 12.13 -4.98 -1.88
C VAL A 10 11.17 -4.22 -2.77
N VAL A 11 10.94 -2.95 -2.45
CA VAL A 11 10.11 -2.02 -3.23
C VAL A 11 10.97 -0.91 -3.81
N SER A 12 10.60 -0.39 -4.98
CA SER A 12 11.34 0.67 -5.67
C SER A 12 10.44 1.85 -6.02
N GLY A 13 11.02 3.06 -5.98
CA GLY A 13 10.30 4.29 -6.28
C GLY A 13 9.41 4.77 -5.13
N GLU A 14 8.89 5.99 -5.27
CA GLU A 14 8.12 6.69 -4.23
C GLU A 14 6.81 5.99 -3.89
N TYR A 15 6.21 5.32 -4.88
CA TYR A 15 4.97 4.55 -4.73
C TYR A 15 5.20 3.04 -4.60
N GLY A 16 6.44 2.57 -4.43
CA GLY A 16 6.74 1.13 -4.42
C GLY A 16 5.95 0.35 -3.36
N THR A 17 5.77 0.94 -2.19
CA THR A 17 4.96 0.39 -1.09
C THR A 17 3.47 0.35 -1.46
N VAL A 18 2.95 1.41 -2.11
CA VAL A 18 1.56 1.50 -2.57
C VAL A 18 1.24 0.39 -3.57
N GLU A 19 2.11 0.19 -4.56
CA GLU A 19 1.93 -0.85 -5.57
C GLU A 19 2.01 -2.26 -4.97
N SER A 20 2.89 -2.46 -3.98
CA SER A 20 2.98 -3.74 -3.27
C SER A 20 1.71 -4.08 -2.50
N TYR A 21 1.09 -3.10 -1.82
CA TYR A 21 -0.20 -3.33 -1.16
C TYR A 21 -1.34 -3.55 -2.14
N LYS A 22 -1.37 -2.84 -3.27
CA LYS A 22 -2.35 -3.09 -4.34
C LYS A 22 -2.23 -4.50 -4.90
N HIS A 23 -1.00 -4.98 -5.12
CA HIS A 23 -0.75 -6.34 -5.59
C HIS A 23 -1.30 -7.38 -4.61
N LYS A 24 -0.94 -7.28 -3.32
CA LYS A 24 -1.47 -8.16 -2.27
C LYS A 24 -2.99 -8.13 -2.20
N LYS A 25 -3.61 -6.96 -2.36
CA LYS A 25 -5.07 -6.82 -2.37
C LYS A 25 -5.69 -7.61 -3.52
N ASN A 26 -5.05 -7.63 -4.68
CA ASN A 26 -5.52 -8.38 -5.84
C ASN A 26 -5.34 -9.90 -5.64
N GLU A 27 -4.23 -10.35 -5.05
CA GLU A 27 -3.96 -11.77 -4.78
C GLU A 27 -5.01 -12.43 -3.88
N ILE A 28 -5.58 -11.67 -2.93
CA ILE A 28 -6.55 -12.21 -1.98
C ILE A 28 -8.01 -12.18 -2.47
N GLN A 29 -8.28 -11.70 -3.69
CA GLN A 29 -9.65 -11.56 -4.17
C GLN A 29 -10.36 -12.91 -4.27
N ASP A 30 -9.63 -13.94 -4.72
CA ASP A 30 -10.18 -15.30 -4.88
C ASP A 30 -10.58 -15.91 -3.53
N TRP A 31 -9.91 -15.53 -2.44
CA TRP A 31 -10.21 -16.03 -1.10
C TRP A 31 -11.59 -15.58 -0.59
N LYS A 32 -12.19 -14.55 -1.21
CA LYS A 32 -13.54 -14.08 -0.88
C LYS A 32 -14.66 -14.97 -1.44
N ASN A 33 -14.34 -15.84 -2.41
CA ASN A 33 -15.28 -16.76 -3.04
C ASN A 33 -15.17 -18.20 -2.50
N GLU A 34 -14.31 -18.42 -1.51
CA GLU A 34 -14.06 -19.72 -0.92
C GLU A 34 -15.23 -20.22 -0.06
N ARG A 35 -15.37 -21.54 0.03
CA ARG A 35 -16.45 -22.16 0.84
C ARG A 35 -16.29 -21.88 2.34
N SER A 36 -15.05 -21.66 2.79
CA SER A 36 -14.73 -21.43 4.20
C SER A 36 -15.12 -20.02 4.63
N LYS A 37 -16.16 -19.91 5.48
CA LYS A 37 -16.58 -18.63 6.07
C LYS A 37 -15.47 -17.92 6.85
N ILE A 38 -14.58 -18.68 7.50
CA ILE A 38 -13.44 -18.15 8.25
C ILE A 38 -12.48 -17.46 7.29
N LEU A 39 -12.15 -18.10 6.17
CA LEU A 39 -11.25 -17.56 5.15
C LEU A 39 -11.85 -16.32 4.48
N VAL A 40 -13.15 -16.35 4.14
CA VAL A 40 -13.84 -15.19 3.57
C VAL A 40 -13.84 -14.00 4.54
N ASN A 41 -14.09 -14.23 5.83
CA ASN A 41 -14.05 -13.16 6.83
C ASN A 41 -12.63 -12.60 6.99
N PHE A 42 -11.62 -13.48 7.02
CA PHE A 42 -10.22 -13.08 7.05
C PHE A 42 -9.85 -12.21 5.83
N ALA A 43 -10.20 -12.64 4.62
CA ALA A 43 -9.92 -11.92 3.38
C ALA A 43 -10.52 -10.51 3.40
N LYS A 44 -11.76 -10.35 3.88
CA LYS A 44 -12.41 -9.03 4.04
C LYS A 44 -11.68 -8.12 5.03
N GLN A 45 -11.30 -8.66 6.20
CA GLN A 45 -10.57 -7.88 7.20
C GLN A 45 -9.18 -7.47 6.70
N TYR A 46 -8.50 -8.37 6.01
CA TYR A 46 -7.18 -8.10 5.45
C TYR A 46 -7.24 -7.13 4.26
N GLU A 47 -8.24 -7.24 3.39
CA GLU A 47 -8.51 -6.26 2.32
C GLU A 47 -8.70 -4.85 2.90
N ASN A 48 -9.49 -4.71 3.97
CA ASN A 48 -9.69 -3.43 4.64
C ASN A 48 -8.40 -2.87 5.25
N TYR A 49 -7.56 -3.74 5.82
CA TYR A 49 -6.23 -3.35 6.30
C TYR A 49 -5.37 -2.83 5.15
N LEU A 50 -5.32 -3.54 4.01
CA LEU A 50 -4.53 -3.15 2.84
C LEU A 50 -5.00 -1.81 2.27
N ILE A 51 -6.31 -1.59 2.13
CA ILE A 51 -6.88 -0.31 1.63
C ILE A 51 -6.41 0.87 2.50
N LYS A 52 -6.52 0.75 3.83
CA LYS A 52 -6.07 1.82 4.73
C LYS A 52 -4.58 2.15 4.58
N ASN A 53 -3.74 1.13 4.39
CA ASN A 53 -2.31 1.35 4.20
C ASN A 53 -1.98 1.90 2.80
N ILE A 54 -2.73 1.52 1.77
CA ILE A 54 -2.62 2.11 0.43
C ILE A 54 -2.88 3.62 0.50
N ASP A 55 -3.96 4.04 1.16
CA ASP A 55 -4.31 5.46 1.28
C ASP A 55 -3.26 6.24 2.06
N TYR A 56 -2.77 5.67 3.17
CA TYR A 56 -1.72 6.25 3.98
C TYR A 56 -0.41 6.43 3.21
N GLU A 57 0.09 5.36 2.57
CA GLU A 57 1.36 5.41 1.84
C GLU A 57 1.29 6.27 0.60
N LYS A 58 0.11 6.33 -0.06
CA LYS A 58 -0.09 7.23 -1.20
C LYS A 58 0.03 8.68 -0.75
N LYS A 59 -0.65 9.06 0.33
CA LYS A 59 -0.56 10.42 0.89
C LYS A 59 0.88 10.78 1.24
N ARG A 60 1.60 9.86 1.91
CA ARG A 60 3.02 10.05 2.26
C ARG A 60 3.91 10.24 1.03
N ALA A 61 3.69 9.45 -0.02
CA ALA A 61 4.43 9.58 -1.27
C ALA A 61 4.15 10.91 -1.97
N ASP A 62 2.88 11.33 -2.04
CA ASP A 62 2.46 12.61 -2.61
C ASP A 62 3.12 13.78 -1.86
N GLU A 63 3.09 13.79 -0.52
CA GLU A 63 3.76 14.79 0.33
C GLU A 63 5.28 14.83 0.09
N THR A 64 5.91 13.67 -0.08
CA THR A 64 7.34 13.58 -0.36
C THR A 64 7.70 14.22 -1.70
N ILE A 65 6.86 14.04 -2.72
CA ILE A 65 7.04 14.64 -4.04
C ILE A 65 6.87 16.16 -3.97
N GLU A 66 5.85 16.64 -3.26
CA GLU A 66 5.60 18.07 -3.08
C GLU A 66 6.76 18.78 -2.39
N ILE A 67 7.30 18.21 -1.31
CA ILE A 67 8.47 18.76 -0.61
C ILE A 67 9.67 18.85 -1.55
N ARG A 68 9.93 17.82 -2.36
CA ARG A 68 11.06 17.85 -3.31
C ARG A 68 10.90 18.91 -4.40
N LYS A 69 9.69 19.18 -4.86
CA LYS A 69 9.42 20.26 -5.82
C LYS A 69 9.76 21.62 -5.21
N LEU A 70 9.30 21.87 -3.99
CA LEU A 70 9.61 23.10 -3.26
C LEU A 70 11.11 23.27 -3.03
N ASP A 71 11.80 22.21 -2.63
CA ASP A 71 13.26 22.22 -2.45
C ASP A 71 14.00 22.52 -3.77
N PHE A 72 13.50 22.00 -4.90
CA PHE A 72 14.08 22.25 -6.21
C PHE A 72 13.89 23.71 -6.64
N ASP A 73 12.67 24.23 -6.56
CA ASP A 73 12.35 25.62 -6.91
C ASP A 73 13.17 26.60 -6.06
N SER A 74 13.30 26.35 -4.74
CA SER A 74 14.09 27.20 -3.84
C SER A 74 15.60 27.24 -4.14
N ARG A 75 16.13 26.28 -4.89
CA ARG A 75 17.54 26.21 -5.30
C ARG A 75 17.80 26.87 -6.65
N GLU A 76 16.79 27.05 -7.50
CA GLU A 76 16.93 27.76 -8.77
C GLU A 76 16.84 29.28 -8.60
N ASP A 77 16.23 29.75 -7.52
CA ASP A 77 16.13 31.17 -7.16
C ASP A 77 17.40 31.74 -6.45
N GLN A 78 18.47 30.94 -6.32
CA GLN A 78 19.78 31.32 -5.77
C GLN A 78 20.87 31.37 -6.85
#